data_AF-A0A1V4RIR7-F1
#
_entry.id   AF-A0A1V4RIR7-F1
#
_cell.length_a   1.000
_cell.length_b   1.000
_cell.length_c   1.000
_cell.angle_alpha   90.00
_cell.angle_beta   90.00
_cell.angle_gamma   90.00
#
_symmetry.space_group_name_H-M   'P 1'
#
loop_
_entity.id
_entity.type
_entity.pdbx_description
1 polymer ?
#
loop_
_entity_poly.entity_id
_entity_poly.type
_entity_poly.pdbx_seq_one_letter_code
_entity_poly.pdbx_strand_id
1 'polypeptide(L)'
;MIAKQNILFILLILFLLTDCLAQTPGGEMKPLQSPVGFPVSNYTPYGYLDNPYHSMVHNRSGVIRSVPPLGFGFWKRQFRGSYGEGPRGYVNYLSLLQISVTIDTTRFIETDDFTKYGVKLYSAYHSKNIMSYDWRHEGVVFSLKYFLPRENSLVCLAEIENLSGAEKKIVVQVTNIYGLWETKWWGSNGLTAHYDPDMDAIVSKIWAYGDVFILAADWHSIARYATGSRKEWREWQCNGVKENRIRQIIKGPGTG
;
A
#
# COMPACT_ATOMS: atom_id res chain seq x y z
N MET A 1 7.89 27.75 -19.09
CA MET A 1 7.06 27.03 -18.09
C MET A 1 7.97 26.08 -17.35
N ILE A 2 8.24 26.34 -16.07
CA ILE A 2 9.05 25.44 -15.23
C ILE A 2 8.09 24.37 -14.71
N ALA A 3 8.20 23.14 -15.20
CA ALA A 3 7.52 22.00 -14.60
C ALA A 3 8.03 21.84 -13.17
N LYS A 4 7.18 22.08 -12.17
CA LYS A 4 7.51 21.74 -10.77
C LYS A 4 7.23 20.26 -10.59
N GLN A 5 8.30 19.47 -10.49
CA GLN A 5 8.22 18.07 -10.10
C GLN A 5 8.02 18.01 -8.58
N ASN A 6 6.84 17.58 -8.15
CA ASN A 6 6.52 17.39 -6.74
C ASN A 6 6.65 15.90 -6.44
N ILE A 7 7.60 15.54 -5.57
CA ILE A 7 7.84 14.16 -5.14
C ILE A 7 7.16 13.98 -3.76
N LEU A 8 6.31 12.97 -3.64
CA LEU A 8 5.66 12.58 -2.39
C LEU A 8 6.10 11.15 -2.03
N PHE A 9 6.74 10.96 -0.88
CA PHE A 9 6.93 9.63 -0.31
C PHE A 9 5.80 9.30 0.67
N ILE A 10 5.26 8.09 0.56
CA ILE A 10 4.26 7.55 1.47
C ILE A 10 4.86 6.29 2.08
N LEU A 11 5.04 6.31 3.40
CA LEU A 11 5.81 5.31 4.13
C LEU A 11 4.90 4.60 5.15
N LEU A 12 4.68 3.30 4.92
CA LEU A 12 4.12 2.39 5.93
C LEU A 12 5.32 1.71 6.61
N ILE A 13 5.53 1.92 7.92
CA ILE A 13 6.63 1.28 8.68
C ILE A 13 6.06 0.35 9.75
N LEU A 14 6.60 -0.86 9.83
CA LEU A 14 6.54 -1.75 11.00
C LEU A 14 8.01 -1.98 11.45
N PHE A 15 8.31 -1.82 12.74
CA PHE A 15 9.68 -1.81 13.29
C PHE A 15 10.07 -3.19 13.85
N LEU A 16 11.18 -3.77 13.39
CA LEU A 16 11.99 -4.75 14.13
C LEU A 16 13.48 -4.53 13.78
N LEU A 17 14.33 -4.53 14.81
CA LEU A 17 15.79 -4.33 14.71
C LEU A 17 16.50 -5.69 14.70
N THR A 18 17.39 -5.93 13.74
CA THR A 18 18.69 -6.61 13.96
C THR A 18 19.56 -6.54 12.70
N ASP A 19 20.81 -6.13 12.89
CA ASP A 19 21.89 -6.16 11.90
C ASP A 19 22.48 -7.56 11.74
N CYS A 20 22.78 -7.98 10.51
CA CYS A 20 23.92 -8.86 10.27
C CYS A 20 24.35 -8.82 8.79
N LEU A 21 25.60 -8.42 8.55
CA LEU A 21 26.28 -8.47 7.24
C LEU A 21 26.95 -9.82 7.07
N ALA A 22 26.83 -10.43 5.88
CA ALA A 22 27.65 -11.55 5.46
C ALA A 22 28.37 -11.22 4.14
N GLN A 23 29.70 -11.37 4.15
CA GLN A 23 30.56 -11.28 2.98
C GLN A 23 30.66 -12.64 2.27
N THR A 24 30.66 -12.65 0.94
CA THR A 24 30.95 -13.83 0.12
C THR A 24 32.30 -13.70 -0.61
N PRO A 25 33.05 -14.81 -0.81
CA PRO A 25 34.39 -14.77 -1.39
C PRO A 25 34.37 -14.71 -2.92
N GLY A 26 35.42 -14.11 -3.48
CA GLY A 26 35.58 -13.80 -4.89
C GLY A 26 35.80 -15.01 -5.80
N GLY A 27 34.96 -15.10 -6.82
CA GLY A 27 35.28 -15.73 -8.10
C GLY A 27 35.12 -14.69 -9.20
N GLU A 28 36.07 -14.61 -10.13
CA GLU A 28 35.98 -13.74 -11.30
C GLU A 28 34.80 -14.18 -12.18
N MET A 29 33.68 -13.46 -12.06
CA MET A 29 32.60 -13.55 -13.02
C MET A 29 32.99 -12.78 -14.28
N LYS A 30 32.99 -13.45 -15.43
CA LYS A 30 32.89 -12.73 -16.71
C LYS A 30 31.65 -11.84 -16.65
N PRO A 31 31.77 -10.53 -16.93
CA PRO A 31 30.62 -9.64 -16.88
C PRO A 31 29.60 -10.13 -17.90
N LEU A 32 28.43 -10.56 -17.43
CA LEU A 32 27.27 -10.73 -18.28
C LEU A 32 27.03 -9.36 -18.93
N GLN A 33 27.27 -9.29 -20.25
CA GLN A 33 26.83 -8.14 -21.02
C GLN A 33 25.31 -8.12 -20.92
N SER A 34 24.80 -7.16 -20.14
CA SER A 34 23.36 -6.93 -20.06
C SER A 34 22.87 -6.67 -21.49
N PRO A 35 21.80 -7.35 -21.95
CA PRO A 35 21.16 -6.95 -23.19
C PRO A 35 20.87 -5.46 -23.13
N VAL A 36 21.07 -4.76 -24.24
CA VAL A 36 20.87 -3.31 -24.36
C VAL A 36 19.40 -2.99 -24.04
N GLY A 37 19.13 -2.68 -22.76
CA GLY A 37 17.82 -2.31 -22.25
C GLY A 37 16.95 -3.48 -21.76
N PHE A 38 16.30 -3.28 -20.62
CA PHE A 38 15.05 -3.96 -20.29
C PHE A 38 14.01 -3.63 -21.37
N PRO A 39 13.08 -4.53 -21.76
CA PRO A 39 12.17 -4.26 -22.87
C PRO A 39 11.40 -2.96 -22.65
N VAL A 40 11.47 -2.06 -23.63
CA VAL A 40 10.77 -0.77 -23.58
C VAL A 40 9.31 -1.03 -23.95
N SER A 41 8.49 -1.40 -22.97
CA SER A 41 7.06 -1.64 -23.17
C SER A 41 6.24 -1.24 -21.94
N ASN A 42 4.95 -1.04 -22.16
CA ASN A 42 3.98 -0.84 -21.10
C ASN A 42 3.51 -2.22 -20.62
N TYR A 43 3.85 -2.57 -19.38
CA TYR A 43 3.47 -3.84 -18.76
C TYR A 43 2.07 -3.76 -18.14
N THR A 44 1.51 -4.91 -17.81
CA THR A 44 0.27 -4.97 -17.02
C THR A 44 0.50 -4.40 -15.62
N PRO A 45 -0.43 -3.63 -15.06
CA PRO A 45 -0.31 -3.02 -13.73
C PRO A 45 -0.65 -4.01 -12.59
N TYR A 46 -0.34 -5.30 -12.79
CA TYR A 46 -0.66 -6.37 -11.85
C TYR A 46 0.55 -7.27 -11.70
N GLY A 47 0.95 -7.55 -10.45
CA GLY A 47 2.17 -8.28 -10.17
C GLY A 47 2.44 -8.50 -8.69
N TYR A 48 3.66 -8.93 -8.40
CA TYR A 48 4.16 -9.27 -7.07
C TYR A 48 5.44 -8.50 -6.81
N LEU A 49 5.66 -8.11 -5.56
CA LEU A 49 6.96 -7.68 -5.08
C LEU A 49 7.61 -8.84 -4.31
N ASP A 50 8.90 -9.02 -4.53
CA ASP A 50 9.76 -9.92 -3.78
C ASP A 50 9.78 -9.44 -2.32
N ASN A 51 9.48 -10.35 -1.40
CA ASN A 51 9.60 -10.12 0.02
C ASN A 51 10.68 -11.05 0.57
N PRO A 52 11.96 -10.65 0.52
CA PRO A 52 13.07 -11.53 0.90
C PRO A 52 13.05 -11.88 2.40
N TYR A 53 12.28 -11.14 3.19
CA TYR A 53 12.14 -11.38 4.61
C TYR A 53 11.01 -12.36 4.94
N HIS A 54 10.15 -12.69 3.98
CA HIS A 54 9.05 -13.59 4.24
C HIS A 54 9.58 -14.99 4.60
N SER A 55 9.29 -15.43 5.82
CA SER A 55 9.45 -16.81 6.24
C SER A 55 8.19 -17.30 6.96
N MET A 56 7.87 -18.58 6.79
CA MET A 56 6.69 -19.16 7.43
C MET A 56 6.78 -19.12 8.96
N VAL A 57 8.00 -19.16 9.52
CA VAL A 57 8.23 -19.31 10.97
C VAL A 57 8.60 -17.99 11.63
N HIS A 58 9.60 -17.26 11.11
CA HIS A 58 10.22 -16.13 11.82
C HIS A 58 9.63 -14.78 11.47
N ASN A 59 9.32 -14.55 10.19
CA ASN A 59 8.71 -13.31 9.73
C ASN A 59 7.58 -13.61 8.75
N ARG A 60 6.37 -13.69 9.32
CA ARG A 60 5.17 -13.98 8.58
C ARG A 60 4.56 -12.74 7.92
N SER A 61 5.39 -11.90 7.30
CA SER A 61 5.02 -10.69 6.57
C SER A 61 4.13 -10.95 5.35
N GLY A 62 4.11 -12.18 4.84
CA GLY A 62 3.26 -12.60 3.73
C GLY A 62 3.82 -12.24 2.35
N VAL A 63 3.06 -12.56 1.31
CA VAL A 63 3.38 -12.20 -0.08
C VAL A 63 2.89 -10.78 -0.34
N ILE A 64 3.70 -9.99 -1.05
CA ILE A 64 3.33 -8.61 -1.41
C ILE A 64 2.79 -8.62 -2.84
N ARG A 65 1.55 -8.19 -3.04
CA ARG A 65 0.93 -8.19 -4.37
C ARG A 65 0.06 -6.98 -4.65
N SER A 66 -0.07 -6.69 -5.94
CA SER A 66 -0.91 -5.64 -6.47
C SER A 66 -2.38 -5.85 -6.08
N VAL A 67 -3.05 -4.76 -5.73
CA VAL A 67 -4.48 -4.67 -5.43
C VAL A 67 -5.08 -3.57 -6.30
N PRO A 68 -6.03 -3.89 -7.19
CA PRO A 68 -6.66 -2.88 -8.02
C PRO A 68 -7.45 -1.83 -7.21
N PRO A 69 -7.54 -0.57 -7.69
CA PRO A 69 -6.92 -0.07 -8.91
C PRO A 69 -5.47 0.41 -8.73
N LEU A 70 -5.10 0.96 -7.57
CA LEU A 70 -3.83 1.65 -7.32
C LEU A 70 -3.23 1.24 -5.96
N GLY A 71 -3.05 -0.05 -5.71
CA GLY A 71 -2.65 -0.52 -4.39
C GLY A 71 -1.68 -1.69 -4.40
N PHE A 72 -1.01 -1.88 -3.26
CA PHE A 72 -0.25 -3.08 -2.93
C PHE A 72 -0.52 -3.44 -1.48
N GLY A 73 -0.36 -4.70 -1.14
CA GLY A 73 -0.50 -5.08 0.26
C GLY A 73 0.22 -6.34 0.64
N PHE A 74 0.47 -6.42 1.94
CA PHE A 74 0.87 -7.65 2.60
C PHE A 74 -0.32 -8.59 2.61
N TRP A 75 -0.12 -9.75 1.99
CA TRP A 75 -1.13 -10.78 1.89
C TRP A 75 -0.61 -12.07 2.49
N LYS A 76 -1.18 -12.43 3.64
CA LYS A 76 -0.93 -13.72 4.28
C LYS A 76 -2.23 -14.52 4.29
N ARG A 77 -2.28 -15.60 3.50
CA ARG A 77 -3.41 -16.56 3.49
C ARG A 77 -3.12 -17.73 4.42
N GLN A 78 -4.18 -18.42 4.84
CA GLN A 78 -4.13 -19.62 5.67
C GLN A 78 -3.10 -20.61 5.12
N PHE A 79 -2.00 -20.77 5.85
CA PHE A 79 -1.15 -21.94 5.70
C PHE A 79 -1.75 -23.06 6.54
N ARG A 80 -2.19 -24.13 5.88
CA ARG A 80 -2.33 -25.43 6.53
C ARG A 80 -0.90 -25.94 6.75
N GLY A 81 -0.45 -26.00 8.00
CA GLY A 81 0.93 -26.38 8.32
C GLY A 81 1.28 -27.77 7.76
N SER A 82 2.50 -27.94 7.27
CA SER A 82 3.04 -29.21 6.74
C SER A 82 3.76 -30.07 7.80
N TYR A 83 3.84 -29.59 9.06
CA TYR A 83 4.48 -30.33 10.17
C TYR A 83 3.63 -30.18 11.44
N GLY A 84 2.73 -31.14 11.66
CA GLY A 84 1.91 -31.25 12.86
C GLY A 84 0.47 -31.65 12.54
N GLU A 85 0.03 -32.79 13.08
CA GLU A 85 -1.38 -33.19 13.06
C GLU A 85 -2.20 -32.26 13.97
N GLY A 86 -2.96 -31.33 13.39
CA GLY A 86 -3.92 -30.49 14.12
C GLY A 86 -4.41 -29.26 13.34
N PRO A 87 -5.63 -28.75 13.59
CA PRO A 87 -6.19 -27.58 12.91
C PRO A 87 -5.59 -26.30 13.50
N ARG A 88 -4.37 -25.94 13.08
CA ARG A 88 -3.68 -24.72 13.52
C ARG A 88 -3.47 -23.76 12.34
N GLY A 89 -4.59 -23.32 11.75
CA GLY A 89 -4.63 -22.30 10.70
C GLY A 89 -4.42 -20.91 11.27
N TYR A 90 -3.18 -20.58 11.64
CA TYR A 90 -2.91 -19.31 12.31
C TYR A 90 -2.45 -18.23 11.34
N VAL A 91 -3.32 -17.22 11.26
CA VAL A 91 -3.10 -15.85 10.79
C VAL A 91 -3.34 -15.64 9.31
N ASN A 92 -4.52 -15.10 9.02
CA ASN A 92 -4.80 -14.29 7.84
C ASN A 92 -4.60 -12.84 8.23
N TYR A 93 -3.83 -12.04 7.51
CA TYR A 93 -4.07 -10.60 7.56
C TYR A 93 -3.89 -10.03 6.17
N LEU A 94 -4.71 -9.03 5.89
CA LEU A 94 -4.54 -8.12 4.76
C LEU A 94 -4.20 -6.76 5.36
N SER A 95 -3.09 -6.18 4.94
CA SER A 95 -2.81 -4.76 5.12
C SER A 95 -2.47 -4.21 3.75
N LEU A 96 -3.42 -3.49 3.16
CA LEU A 96 -3.36 -3.02 1.79
C LEU A 96 -3.17 -1.51 1.79
N LEU A 97 -2.03 -1.05 1.31
CA LEU A 97 -1.79 0.35 0.98
C LEU A 97 -2.49 0.66 -0.34
N GLN A 98 -3.60 1.37 -0.28
CA GLN A 98 -4.37 1.80 -1.44
C GLN A 98 -4.31 3.32 -1.59
N ILE A 99 -4.03 3.77 -2.81
CA ILE A 99 -4.05 5.17 -3.20
C ILE A 99 -5.33 5.49 -3.96
N SER A 100 -5.87 6.66 -3.74
CA SER A 100 -6.93 7.24 -4.55
C SER A 100 -6.56 8.67 -4.90
N VAL A 101 -6.91 9.11 -6.11
CA VAL A 101 -6.50 10.42 -6.62
C VAL A 101 -7.72 11.18 -7.12
N THR A 102 -7.82 12.45 -6.75
CA THR A 102 -8.78 13.40 -7.32
C THR A 102 -8.02 14.50 -8.06
N ILE A 103 -8.39 14.77 -9.31
CA ILE A 103 -7.88 15.85 -10.14
C ILE A 103 -9.06 16.78 -10.42
N ASP A 104 -9.01 17.99 -9.87
CA ASP A 104 -10.13 18.94 -9.86
C ASP A 104 -11.42 18.30 -9.34
N THR A 105 -12.31 17.87 -10.24
CA THR A 105 -13.57 17.18 -9.92
C THR A 105 -13.57 15.69 -10.27
N THR A 106 -12.58 15.23 -11.02
CA THR A 106 -12.48 13.84 -11.50
C THR A 106 -11.82 12.97 -10.44
N ARG A 107 -12.43 11.82 -10.12
CA ARG A 107 -11.99 10.93 -9.05
C ARG A 107 -11.58 9.58 -9.61
N PHE A 108 -10.46 9.05 -9.12
CA PHE A 108 -9.89 7.75 -9.43
C PHE A 108 -9.75 6.96 -8.13
N ILE A 109 -10.80 6.22 -7.76
CA ILE A 109 -10.88 5.54 -6.47
C ILE A 109 -11.00 4.02 -6.67
N GLU A 110 -11.89 3.58 -7.54
CA GLU A 110 -12.14 2.20 -7.94
C GLU A 110 -11.78 1.98 -9.42
N THR A 111 -11.62 0.73 -9.84
CA THR A 111 -11.29 0.37 -11.23
C THR A 111 -12.28 0.95 -12.23
N ASP A 112 -13.57 0.98 -11.90
CA ASP A 112 -14.63 1.51 -12.78
C ASP A 112 -14.47 3.00 -13.05
N ASP A 113 -13.83 3.75 -12.14
CA ASP A 113 -13.55 5.17 -12.34
C ASP A 113 -12.57 5.36 -13.50
N PHE A 114 -11.54 4.51 -13.63
CA PHE A 114 -10.60 4.56 -14.76
C PHE A 114 -11.27 4.22 -16.08
N THR A 115 -12.09 3.15 -16.09
CA THR A 115 -12.86 2.72 -17.26
C THR A 115 -13.79 3.83 -17.74
N LYS A 116 -14.51 4.49 -16.82
CA LYS A 116 -15.44 5.58 -17.10
C LYS A 116 -14.79 6.74 -17.85
N TYR A 117 -13.55 7.10 -17.50
CA TYR A 117 -12.81 8.20 -18.14
C TYR A 117 -11.89 7.73 -19.29
N GLY A 118 -11.96 6.46 -19.70
CA GLY A 118 -11.11 5.90 -20.75
C GLY A 118 -9.62 5.93 -20.41
N VAL A 119 -9.26 5.94 -19.12
CA VAL A 119 -7.87 6.00 -18.67
C VAL A 119 -7.31 4.59 -18.56
N LYS A 120 -6.26 4.30 -19.33
CA LYS A 120 -5.56 3.02 -19.27
C LYS A 120 -4.42 3.08 -18.25
N LEU A 121 -4.51 2.26 -17.20
CA LEU A 121 -3.40 1.99 -16.30
C LEU A 121 -2.39 1.07 -16.97
N TYR A 122 -1.11 1.36 -16.76
CA TYR A 122 0.00 0.48 -17.13
C TYR A 122 1.10 0.53 -16.08
N SER A 123 2.14 -0.28 -16.27
CA SER A 123 3.34 -0.26 -15.44
C SER A 123 4.56 0.03 -16.32
N ALA A 124 5.19 1.18 -16.11
CA ALA A 124 6.46 1.56 -16.73
C ALA A 124 7.65 0.83 -16.08
N TYR A 125 7.57 0.57 -14.77
CA TYR A 125 8.53 -0.21 -14.01
C TYR A 125 7.84 -1.46 -13.50
N HIS A 126 8.19 -2.63 -14.04
CA HIS A 126 7.63 -3.92 -13.63
C HIS A 126 8.75 -4.92 -13.37
N SER A 127 9.24 -4.94 -12.14
CA SER A 127 10.27 -5.87 -11.67
C SER A 127 9.84 -6.51 -10.35
N LYS A 128 10.61 -7.50 -9.90
CA LYS A 128 10.37 -8.11 -8.59
C LYS A 128 10.59 -7.13 -7.43
N ASN A 129 11.36 -6.05 -7.60
CA ASN A 129 11.70 -5.14 -6.49
C ASN A 129 10.87 -3.85 -6.51
N ILE A 130 10.40 -3.45 -7.68
CA ILE A 130 9.65 -2.21 -7.91
C ILE A 130 8.57 -2.50 -8.95
N MET A 131 7.34 -2.10 -8.63
CA MET A 131 6.23 -2.06 -9.58
C MET A 131 5.57 -0.68 -9.58
N SER A 132 5.24 -0.14 -10.74
CA SER A 132 4.55 1.16 -10.86
C SER A 132 3.12 1.04 -11.39
N TYR A 133 2.26 1.96 -10.96
CA TYR A 133 1.02 2.31 -11.65
C TYR A 133 1.20 3.66 -12.33
N ASP A 134 1.12 3.68 -13.65
CA ASP A 134 1.35 4.86 -14.47
C ASP A 134 0.09 5.17 -15.29
N TRP A 135 -0.26 6.44 -15.33
CA TRP A 135 -1.34 6.94 -16.17
C TRP A 135 -1.24 8.45 -16.39
N ARG A 136 -2.05 8.93 -17.33
CA ARG A 136 -2.19 10.35 -17.63
C ARG A 136 -3.66 10.72 -17.69
N HIS A 137 -4.01 11.87 -17.14
CA HIS A 137 -5.35 12.45 -17.26
C HIS A 137 -5.28 13.97 -17.27
N GLU A 138 -5.99 14.61 -18.21
CA GLU A 138 -6.06 16.08 -18.34
C GLU A 138 -4.71 16.82 -18.30
N GLY A 139 -3.67 16.24 -18.91
CA GLY A 139 -2.33 16.84 -18.92
C GLY A 139 -1.53 16.62 -17.64
N VAL A 140 -2.05 15.91 -16.64
CA VAL A 140 -1.30 15.48 -15.45
C VAL A 140 -0.84 14.04 -15.62
N VAL A 141 0.44 13.79 -15.37
CA VAL A 141 1.09 12.47 -15.41
C VAL A 141 1.31 11.98 -13.99
N PHE A 142 0.98 10.72 -13.74
CA PHE A 142 1.16 10.04 -12.46
C PHE A 142 2.04 8.82 -12.63
N SER A 143 2.94 8.61 -11.66
CA SER A 143 3.65 7.35 -11.45
C SER A 143 3.63 7.02 -9.96
N LEU A 144 2.94 5.93 -9.58
CA LEU A 144 2.92 5.41 -8.22
C LEU A 144 3.79 4.16 -8.13
N LYS A 145 4.99 4.29 -7.56
CA LYS A 145 6.00 3.21 -7.49
C LYS A 145 5.97 2.55 -6.12
N TYR A 146 5.69 1.26 -6.10
CA TYR A 146 5.66 0.44 -4.90
C TYR A 146 6.94 -0.37 -4.75
N PHE A 147 7.50 -0.37 -3.54
CA PHE A 147 8.70 -1.14 -3.19
C PHE A 147 8.79 -1.39 -1.68
N LEU A 148 9.66 -2.33 -1.30
CA LEU A 148 9.90 -2.75 0.07
C LEU A 148 11.30 -2.30 0.53
N PRO A 149 11.47 -1.11 1.14
CA PRO A 149 12.79 -0.64 1.59
C PRO A 149 13.35 -1.41 2.78
N ARG A 150 12.50 -2.01 3.62
CA ARG A 150 12.85 -2.76 4.84
C ARG A 150 11.84 -3.87 5.08
N GLU A 151 12.20 -4.80 5.97
CA GLU A 151 11.44 -6.01 6.32
C GLU A 151 9.93 -5.85 6.41
N ASN A 152 9.53 -4.74 6.99
CA ASN A 152 8.20 -4.51 7.51
C ASN A 152 7.65 -3.18 6.97
N SER A 153 8.15 -2.72 5.82
CA SER A 153 7.79 -1.40 5.30
C SER A 153 7.40 -1.47 3.84
N LEU A 154 6.16 -1.12 3.52
CA LEU A 154 5.69 -0.97 2.14
C LEU A 154 5.62 0.52 1.83
N VAL A 155 6.34 0.95 0.79
CA VAL A 155 6.38 2.36 0.36
C VAL A 155 5.69 2.52 -0.96
N CYS A 156 4.98 3.64 -1.10
CA CYS A 156 4.54 4.16 -2.38
C CYS A 156 5.23 5.52 -2.61
N LEU A 157 6.05 5.61 -3.64
CA LEU A 157 6.57 6.87 -4.16
C LEU A 157 5.61 7.40 -5.21
N ALA A 158 4.99 8.54 -4.94
CA ALA A 158 4.09 9.22 -5.86
C ALA A 158 4.83 10.35 -6.57
N GLU A 159 5.01 10.20 -7.88
CA GLU A 159 5.50 11.23 -8.77
C GLU A 159 4.33 11.80 -9.58
N ILE A 160 4.17 13.11 -9.50
CA ILE A 160 3.06 13.82 -10.13
C ILE A 160 3.62 15.00 -10.91
N GLU A 161 3.34 15.05 -12.20
CA GLU A 161 3.79 16.10 -13.09
C GLU A 161 2.61 16.74 -13.82
N ASN A 162 2.47 18.07 -13.67
CA ASN A 162 1.48 18.83 -14.42
C ASN A 162 2.11 19.36 -15.72
N LEU A 163 1.77 18.73 -16.84
CA LEU A 163 2.15 19.13 -18.19
C LEU A 163 1.08 19.98 -18.87
N SER A 164 -0.01 20.29 -18.18
CA SER A 164 -1.02 21.21 -18.70
C SER A 164 -0.54 22.66 -18.58
N GLY A 165 -1.10 23.54 -19.41
CA GLY A 165 -0.84 24.98 -19.32
C GLY A 165 -1.61 25.67 -18.19
N ALA A 166 -2.37 24.92 -17.37
CA ALA A 166 -3.24 25.45 -16.32
C ALA A 166 -2.87 24.87 -14.96
N GLU A 167 -3.23 25.58 -13.89
CA GLU A 167 -3.14 25.04 -12.54
C GLU A 167 -4.15 23.90 -12.35
N LYS A 168 -3.75 22.87 -11.60
CA LYS A 168 -4.55 21.67 -11.33
C LYS A 168 -4.59 21.40 -9.83
N LYS A 169 -5.78 21.20 -9.28
CA LYS A 169 -5.93 20.81 -7.87
C LYS A 169 -5.89 19.29 -7.77
N ILE A 170 -4.91 18.77 -7.05
CA ILE A 170 -4.72 17.33 -6.89
C ILE A 170 -4.85 16.97 -5.41
N VAL A 171 -5.69 15.98 -5.12
CA VAL A 171 -5.84 15.39 -3.79
C VAL A 171 -5.45 13.92 -3.86
N VAL A 172 -4.44 13.54 -3.09
CA VAL A 172 -4.01 12.16 -2.91
C VAL A 172 -4.55 11.65 -1.58
N GLN A 173 -5.27 10.55 -1.61
CA GLN A 173 -5.80 9.87 -0.44
C GLN A 173 -5.07 8.54 -0.27
N VAL A 174 -4.56 8.32 0.93
CA VAL A 174 -3.86 7.09 1.29
C VAL A 174 -4.72 6.33 2.28
N THR A 175 -5.01 5.06 1.99
CA THR A 175 -5.80 4.20 2.88
C THR A 175 -5.02 2.92 3.17
N ASN A 176 -4.92 2.54 4.44
CA ASN A 176 -4.57 1.18 4.80
C ASN A 176 -5.86 0.38 5.02
N ILE A 177 -6.14 -0.58 4.14
CA ILE A 177 -7.30 -1.46 4.26
C ILE A 177 -6.87 -2.73 5.00
N TYR A 178 -7.53 -2.96 6.13
CA TYR A 178 -7.36 -4.16 6.92
C TYR A 178 -8.39 -5.22 6.54
N GLY A 179 -7.94 -6.47 6.46
CA GLY A 179 -8.81 -7.63 6.30
C GLY A 179 -8.51 -8.67 7.37
N LEU A 180 -9.55 -9.21 8.00
CA LEU A 180 -9.46 -10.27 9.02
C LEU A 180 -10.83 -10.86 9.45
N TRP A 181 -11.94 -10.46 8.83
CA TRP A 181 -13.29 -10.69 9.35
C TRP A 181 -13.75 -12.15 9.36
N GLU A 182 -13.07 -13.03 8.63
CA GLU A 182 -13.46 -14.43 8.49
C GLU A 182 -13.03 -15.29 9.69
N THR A 183 -12.12 -14.81 10.54
CA THR A 183 -11.60 -15.60 11.67
C THR A 183 -12.41 -15.35 12.94
N LYS A 184 -13.27 -16.29 13.31
CA LYS A 184 -14.13 -16.23 14.51
C LYS A 184 -13.42 -16.81 15.74
N TRP A 185 -12.75 -15.98 16.54
CA TRP A 185 -12.21 -16.36 17.86
C TRP A 185 -12.16 -15.15 18.81
N TRP A 186 -11.92 -15.37 20.11
CA TRP A 186 -11.96 -14.29 21.11
C TRP A 186 -10.90 -13.21 20.82
N GLY A 187 -11.34 -11.97 20.60
CA GLY A 187 -10.47 -10.79 20.41
C GLY A 187 -10.09 -10.51 18.96
N SER A 188 -10.45 -11.36 18.00
CA SER A 188 -10.14 -11.19 16.56
C SER A 188 -11.03 -10.16 15.85
N ASN A 189 -11.98 -9.60 16.59
CA ASN A 189 -13.13 -8.87 16.11
C ASN A 189 -13.02 -7.37 16.39
N GLY A 190 -11.83 -6.79 16.36
CA GLY A 190 -11.72 -5.35 16.54
C GLY A 190 -10.39 -4.75 16.15
N LEU A 191 -10.47 -3.51 15.69
CA LEU A 191 -9.34 -2.66 15.38
C LEU A 191 -9.56 -1.32 16.07
N THR A 192 -8.51 -0.78 16.66
CA THR A 192 -8.49 0.62 17.11
C THR A 192 -7.55 1.41 16.21
N ALA A 193 -7.95 2.62 15.85
CA ALA A 193 -7.12 3.58 15.14
C ALA A 193 -7.03 4.89 15.93
N HIS A 194 -5.86 5.51 15.89
CA HIS A 194 -5.56 6.79 16.48
C HIS A 194 -4.65 7.58 15.55
N TYR A 195 -4.93 8.86 15.36
CA TYR A 195 -4.03 9.79 14.71
C TYR A 195 -3.05 10.41 15.72
N ASP A 196 -1.76 10.26 15.44
CA ASP A 196 -0.66 10.88 16.18
C ASP A 196 -0.22 12.18 15.47
N PRO A 197 -0.39 13.35 16.11
CA PRO A 197 -0.05 14.64 15.51
C PRO A 197 1.45 14.91 15.39
N ASP A 198 2.28 14.31 16.25
CA ASP A 198 3.73 14.57 16.25
C ASP A 198 4.42 13.83 15.09
N MET A 199 3.90 12.64 14.75
CA MET A 199 4.36 11.86 13.59
C MET A 199 3.57 12.14 12.31
N ASP A 200 2.47 12.89 12.40
CA ASP A 200 1.45 13.03 11.35
C ASP A 200 1.02 11.67 10.75
N ALA A 201 0.73 10.71 11.63
CA ALA A 201 0.51 9.33 11.25
C ALA A 201 -0.78 8.74 11.82
N ILE A 202 -1.41 7.84 11.09
CA ILE A 202 -2.48 6.99 11.63
C ILE A 202 -1.84 5.72 12.17
N VAL A 203 -1.90 5.56 13.49
CA VAL A 203 -1.50 4.36 14.21
C VAL A 203 -2.74 3.51 14.44
N SER A 204 -2.66 2.24 14.09
CA SER A 204 -3.77 1.32 14.30
C SER A 204 -3.29 -0.01 14.83
N LYS A 205 -4.15 -0.65 15.63
CA LYS A 205 -3.82 -1.86 16.36
C LYS A 205 -4.98 -2.84 16.28
N ILE A 206 -4.65 -4.10 15.96
CA ILE A 206 -5.61 -5.21 16.05
C ILE A 206 -5.58 -5.74 17.49
N TRP A 207 -6.76 -5.95 18.09
CA TRP A 207 -6.86 -6.25 19.53
C TRP A 207 -6.20 -7.58 19.92
N ALA A 208 -6.52 -8.66 19.21
CA ALA A 208 -6.02 -9.99 19.54
C ALA A 208 -4.53 -10.20 19.27
N TYR A 209 -4.00 -9.62 18.18
CA TYR A 209 -2.64 -9.92 17.74
C TYR A 209 -1.59 -8.98 18.33
N GLY A 210 -2.02 -7.78 18.74
CA GLY A 210 -1.09 -6.76 19.23
C GLY A 210 -0.32 -6.03 18.13
N ASP A 211 -0.37 -6.52 16.89
CA ASP A 211 0.25 -5.89 15.71
C ASP A 211 -0.18 -4.43 15.57
N VAL A 212 0.81 -3.56 15.34
CA VAL A 212 0.65 -2.13 15.14
C VAL A 212 1.00 -1.78 13.71
N PHE A 213 0.12 -1.05 13.05
CA PHE A 213 0.31 -0.55 11.70
C PHE A 213 0.34 0.97 11.74
N ILE A 214 1.33 1.56 11.07
CA ILE A 214 1.52 3.01 10.97
C ILE A 214 1.40 3.41 9.52
N LEU A 215 0.43 4.26 9.21
CA LEU A 215 0.26 4.90 7.91
C LEU A 215 0.71 6.36 8.02
N ALA A 216 1.76 6.71 7.28
CA ALA A 216 2.33 8.06 7.27
C ALA A 216 2.71 8.48 5.84
N ALA A 217 2.97 9.77 5.66
CA ALA A 217 3.44 10.36 4.41
C ALA A 217 4.38 11.55 4.71
N ASP A 218 5.23 11.88 3.74
CA ASP A 218 6.17 13.01 3.86
C ASP A 218 5.48 14.37 3.70
N TRP A 219 4.29 14.40 3.10
CA TRP A 219 3.46 15.61 3.06
C TRP A 219 2.49 15.63 4.23
N HIS A 220 2.30 16.83 4.77
CA HIS A 220 1.38 17.02 5.88
C HIS A 220 -0.05 16.64 5.48
N SER A 221 -0.66 15.76 6.27
CA SER A 221 -2.03 15.33 6.05
C SER A 221 -3.00 16.46 6.39
N ILE A 222 -3.90 16.78 5.45
CA ILE A 222 -4.94 17.79 5.67
C ILE A 222 -6.22 17.22 6.29
N ALA A 223 -6.33 15.89 6.35
CA ALA A 223 -7.52 15.18 6.80
C ALA A 223 -7.21 13.75 7.22
N ARG A 224 -7.90 13.25 8.24
CA ARG A 224 -7.77 11.87 8.72
C ARG A 224 -9.11 11.24 9.03
N TYR A 225 -9.28 9.99 8.63
CA TYR A 225 -10.50 9.23 8.89
C TYR A 225 -10.19 7.76 9.07
N ALA A 226 -10.87 7.13 10.01
CA ALA A 226 -10.94 5.68 10.16
C ALA A 226 -12.41 5.27 9.99
N THR A 227 -12.67 4.04 9.57
CA THR A 227 -14.01 3.47 9.60
C THR A 227 -13.96 1.96 9.39
N GLY A 228 -14.96 1.25 9.93
CA GLY A 228 -15.25 -0.13 9.58
C GLY A 228 -16.26 -0.29 8.44
N SER A 229 -16.81 0.81 7.92
CA SER A 229 -17.85 0.82 6.91
C SER A 229 -17.28 1.22 5.54
N ARG A 230 -17.39 0.30 4.56
CA ARG A 230 -17.03 0.60 3.17
C ARG A 230 -17.83 1.77 2.60
N LYS A 231 -19.10 1.90 3.00
CA LYS A 231 -19.97 3.00 2.57
C LYS A 231 -19.44 4.34 3.07
N GLU A 232 -19.13 4.44 4.37
CA GLU A 232 -18.57 5.67 4.95
C GLU A 232 -17.20 6.01 4.35
N TRP A 233 -16.35 5.00 4.11
CA TRP A 233 -15.06 5.18 3.46
C TRP A 233 -15.21 5.77 2.05
N ARG A 234 -16.12 5.21 1.23
CA ARG A 234 -16.41 5.70 -0.12
C ARG A 234 -16.98 7.12 -0.07
N GLU A 235 -17.91 7.39 0.83
CA GLU A 235 -18.49 8.72 1.00
C GLU A 235 -17.45 9.76 1.42
N TRP A 236 -16.54 9.40 2.33
CA TRP A 236 -15.43 10.27 2.75
C TRP A 236 -14.48 10.57 1.58
N GLN A 237 -14.13 9.56 0.78
CA GLN A 237 -13.28 9.75 -0.39
C GLN A 237 -13.93 10.67 -1.44
N CYS A 238 -15.24 10.55 -1.64
CA CYS A 238 -15.99 11.36 -2.60
C CYS A 238 -16.25 12.80 -2.14
N ASN A 239 -16.61 13.00 -0.86
CA ASN A 239 -17.12 14.27 -0.36
C ASN A 239 -16.03 15.23 0.13
N GLY A 240 -14.77 14.78 0.18
CA GLY A 240 -13.67 15.56 0.71
C GLY A 240 -13.73 15.70 2.24
N VAL A 241 -12.76 16.46 2.77
CA VAL A 241 -12.48 16.66 4.20
C VAL A 241 -13.66 17.30 4.93
N LYS A 242 -14.69 16.53 5.28
CA LYS A 242 -15.85 17.04 6.03
C LYS A 242 -15.72 16.79 7.53
N GLU A 243 -15.01 15.74 7.93
CA GLU A 243 -14.81 15.37 9.33
C GLU A 243 -13.44 14.72 9.55
N ASN A 244 -12.78 15.09 10.63
CA ASN A 244 -11.60 14.40 11.15
C ASN A 244 -12.02 13.46 12.29
N ARG A 245 -11.75 12.17 12.17
CA ARG A 245 -11.96 11.20 13.26
C ARG A 245 -10.61 10.75 13.81
N ILE A 246 -10.16 11.45 14.85
CA ILE A 246 -8.82 11.32 15.46
C ILE A 246 -8.65 10.01 16.24
N ARG A 247 -9.75 9.42 16.72
CA ARG A 247 -9.77 8.14 17.43
C ARG A 247 -11.01 7.35 17.03
N GLN A 248 -10.82 6.06 16.74
CA GLN A 248 -11.94 5.18 16.44
C GLN A 248 -11.72 3.77 16.93
N ILE A 249 -12.78 3.22 17.50
CA ILE A 249 -12.90 1.81 17.87
C ILE A 249 -13.81 1.18 16.84
N ILE A 250 -13.27 0.28 16.02
CA ILE A 250 -13.99 -0.46 15.01
C ILE A 250 -14.22 -1.87 15.56
N LYS A 251 -15.46 -2.18 15.90
CA LYS A 251 -15.89 -3.52 16.29
C LYS A 251 -16.24 -4.32 15.05
N GLY A 252 -15.57 -5.45 14.86
CA GLY A 252 -15.97 -6.49 13.93
C GLY A 252 -17.17 -7.28 14.45
N PRO A 253 -17.80 -8.10 13.60
CA PRO A 253 -19.02 -8.86 13.88
C PRO A 253 -18.73 -10.08 14.78
N GLY A 254 -18.01 -9.90 15.88
CA GLY A 254 -17.53 -11.00 16.73
C GLY A 254 -18.63 -12.00 17.08
N THR A 255 -18.22 -13.22 17.39
CA THR A 255 -19.12 -14.22 17.96
C THR A 255 -19.63 -13.69 19.30
N GLY A 256 -20.93 -13.38 19.35
CA GLY A 256 -21.66 -13.30 20.62
C GLY A 256 -21.75 -14.65 21.32
#